data_AF-A0A357V394-F1
#
_entry.id   AF-A0A357V394-F1
#
_cell.length_a   1.000
_cell.length_b   1.000
_cell.length_c   1.000
_cell.angle_alpha   90.00
_cell.angle_beta   90.00
_cell.angle_gamma   90.00
#
_symmetry.space_group_name_H-M   'P 1'
#
loop_
_entity.id
_entity.type
_entity.pdbx_description
1 polymer ?
#
loop_
_entity_poly.entity_id
_entity_poly.type
_entity_poly.pdbx_seq_one_letter_code
_entity_poly.pdbx_strand_id
1 'polypeptide(L)' 'MASASPLMSGKKGLVMGVANDRSIAWGIAKAAHDQGAELAFTYQGDALLKRVAPLADSVGSDLVLP' A
#
# COMPACT_ATOMS: atom_id res chain seq x y z
N MET A 1 3.64 -31.11 -4.88
CA MET A 1 3.93 -29.79 -5.48
C MET A 1 3.64 -28.76 -4.40
N ALA A 2 4.64 -27.99 -3.95
CA ALA A 2 4.38 -26.94 -2.97
C ALA A 2 3.47 -25.90 -3.63
N SER A 3 2.27 -25.70 -3.09
CA SER A 3 1.45 -24.55 -3.43
C SER A 3 2.26 -23.32 -3.05
N ALA A 4 2.88 -22.65 -4.01
CA ALA A 4 3.67 -21.46 -3.73
C ALA A 4 2.71 -20.36 -3.32
N SER A 5 2.59 -20.14 -2.00
CA SER A 5 1.88 -18.98 -1.46
C SER A 5 2.47 -17.70 -2.07
N PRO A 6 1.65 -16.65 -2.30
CA PRO A 6 2.14 -15.35 -2.77
C PRO A 6 3.35 -14.86 -1.95
N LEU A 7 4.33 -14.24 -2.61
CA LEU A 7 5.65 -13.97 -2.01
C LEU A 7 5.58 -13.15 -0.70
N MET A 8 4.60 -12.27 -0.60
CA MET A 8 4.39 -11.36 0.53
C MET A 8 3.23 -11.79 1.44
N SER A 9 2.67 -12.99 1.22
CA SER A 9 1.55 -13.51 2.00
C SER A 9 1.86 -13.49 3.50
N GLY A 10 0.96 -12.89 4.29
CA GLY A 10 1.07 -12.80 5.74
C GLY A 10 2.10 -11.76 6.24
N LYS A 11 2.73 -11.00 5.34
CA LYS A 11 3.62 -9.89 5.72
C LYS A 11 2.81 -8.61 5.86
N LYS A 12 3.19 -7.80 6.85
CA LYS A 12 2.63 -6.47 7.08
C LYS A 12 3.70 -5.41 6.82
N GLY A 13 3.37 -4.35 6.08
CA GLY A 13 4.32 -3.34 5.66
C GLY A 13 3.79 -1.90 5.77
N LEU A 14 4.67 -0.97 6.12
CA LEU A 14 4.40 0.47 6.06
C LEU A 14 5.00 1.04 4.77
N VAL A 15 4.17 1.71 3.96
CA VAL A 15 4.61 2.41 2.76
C VAL A 15 4.47 3.92 2.97
N MET A 16 5.59 4.62 2.84
CA MET A 16 5.65 6.08 2.94
C MET A 16 5.96 6.70 1.58
N GLY A 17 5.58 7.96 1.38
CA GLY A 17 5.90 8.70 0.16
C GLY A 17 5.00 8.42 -1.05
N VAL A 18 3.79 7.90 -0.82
CA VAL A 18 2.75 7.84 -1.86
C VAL A 18 2.15 9.24 -2.03
N ALA A 19 2.26 9.81 -3.23
CA ALA A 19 1.65 11.10 -3.55
C ALA A 19 0.43 10.99 -4.48
N ASN A 20 0.42 9.95 -5.33
CA ASN A 20 -0.62 9.62 -6.31
C ASN A 20 -0.33 8.24 -6.94
N ASP A 21 -1.18 7.82 -7.87
CA ASP A 21 -1.11 6.57 -8.64
C ASP A 21 0.11 6.45 -9.58
N ARG A 22 0.85 7.54 -9.82
CA ARG A 22 2.09 7.57 -10.61
C ARG A 22 3.36 7.50 -9.75
N SER A 23 3.21 7.44 -8.43
CA SER A 23 4.34 7.41 -7.50
C SER A 23 5.09 6.08 -7.58
N ILE A 24 6.41 6.10 -7.45
CA ILE A 24 7.21 4.87 -7.33
C ILE A 24 6.76 4.06 -6.11
N ALA A 25 6.53 4.76 -4.97
CA ALA A 25 6.00 4.15 -3.76
C ALA A 25 4.66 3.42 -3.98
N TRP A 26 3.80 3.97 -4.85
CA TRP A 26 2.54 3.33 -5.19
C TRP A 26 2.73 2.07 -6.05
N GLY A 27 3.64 2.12 -7.03
CA GLY A 27 4.00 0.93 -7.82
C GLY A 27 4.52 -0.20 -6.94
N ILE A 28 5.36 0.12 -5.95
CA ILE A 28 5.85 -0.84 -4.95
C ILE A 28 4.70 -1.38 -4.09
N ALA A 29 3.84 -0.50 -3.56
CA ALA A 29 2.71 -0.89 -2.74
C ALA A 29 1.77 -1.86 -3.46
N LYS A 30 1.41 -1.53 -4.71
CA LYS A 30 0.56 -2.38 -5.53
C LYS A 30 1.18 -3.76 -5.78
N ALA A 31 2.45 -3.80 -6.17
CA ALA A 31 3.15 -5.06 -6.39
C ALA A 31 3.25 -5.92 -5.11
N ALA A 32 3.44 -5.29 -3.95
CA ALA A 32 3.46 -6.00 -2.67
C ALA A 32 2.07 -6.53 -2.29
N HIS A 33 1.02 -5.73 -2.48
CA HIS A 33 -0.37 -6.14 -2.27
C HIS A 33 -0.78 -7.30 -3.18
N ASP A 34 -0.44 -7.23 -4.48
CA ASP A 34 -0.68 -8.29 -5.46
C ASP A 34 0.02 -9.62 -5.06
N GLN A 35 1.05 -9.53 -4.21
CA GLN A 35 1.75 -10.67 -3.62
C GLN A 35 1.27 -11.02 -2.20
N GLY A 36 0.12 -10.51 -1.76
CA GLY A 36 -0.53 -10.87 -0.50
C GLY A 36 -0.07 -10.10 0.74
N ALA A 37 0.57 -8.94 0.57
CA ALA A 37 0.92 -8.08 1.69
C ALA A 37 -0.30 -7.32 2.24
N GLU A 38 -0.36 -7.19 3.57
CA GLU A 38 -1.18 -6.19 4.25
C GLU A 38 -0.35 -4.89 4.39
N LEU A 39 -0.91 -3.77 3.94
CA LEU A 39 -0.17 -2.50 3.88
C LEU A 39 -0.81 -1.44 4.76
N ALA A 40 0.01 -0.52 5.25
CA ALA A 40 -0.37 0.73 5.88
C ALA A 40 0.33 1.89 5.17
N PHE A 41 -0.26 3.08 5.20
CA PHE A 41 0.24 4.25 4.48
C PHE A 41 0.41 5.44 5.40
N THR A 42 1.38 6.30 5.08
CA THR A 42 1.46 7.64 5.66
C THR A 42 1.25 8.73 4.62
N TYR A 43 0.90 9.93 5.07
CA TYR A 43 0.70 11.10 4.21
C TYR A 43 1.28 12.37 4.85
N GLN A 44 1.76 13.31 4.03
CA GLN A 44 2.20 14.61 4.51
C GLN A 44 1.17 15.69 4.16
N GLY A 45 0.42 16.12 5.18
CA GLY A 45 -0.60 17.17 5.08
C GLY A 45 -1.88 16.74 4.35
N ASP A 46 -2.93 17.55 4.51
CA ASP A 46 -4.29 17.21 4.07
C ASP A 46 -4.44 17.08 2.55
N ALA A 47 -3.58 17.78 1.79
CA ALA A 47 -3.59 17.71 0.33
C ALA A 47 -3.22 16.30 -0.18
N LEU A 48 -2.28 15.63 0.49
CA LEU A 48 -1.89 14.27 0.14
C LEU A 48 -2.85 13.23 0.71
N LEU A 49 -3.42 13.46 1.90
CA LEU A 49 -4.45 12.56 2.47
C LEU A 49 -5.57 12.29 1.47
N LYS A 50 -6.11 13.34 0.84
CA LYS A 50 -7.18 13.24 -0.17
C LYS A 50 -6.80 12.37 -1.39
N ARG A 51 -5.51 12.22 -1.67
CA ARG A 51 -4.99 11.40 -2.77
C ARG A 51 -4.62 9.99 -2.33
N VAL A 52 -4.07 9.84 -1.12
CA VAL A 52 -3.60 8.58 -0.57
C VAL A 52 -4.75 7.71 -0.08
N ALA A 53 -5.77 8.27 0.58
CA ALA A 53 -6.91 7.53 1.10
C ALA A 53 -7.58 6.61 0.05
N PRO A 54 -8.00 7.09 -1.14
CA PRO A 54 -8.62 6.21 -2.14
C PRO A 54 -7.65 5.15 -2.70
N LEU A 55 -6.34 5.41 -2.68
CA LEU A 55 -5.34 4.42 -3.09
C LEU A 55 -5.18 3.34 -2.01
N ALA A 56 -5.08 3.71 -0.74
CA ALA A 56 -5.04 2.78 0.38
C ALA A 56 -6.28 1.88 0.41
N ASP A 57 -7.47 2.46 0.22
CA ASP A 57 -8.73 1.73 0.13
C ASP A 57 -8.72 0.70 -1.01
N SER A 58 -8.13 1.06 -2.17
CA SER A 58 -8.07 0.17 -3.34
C SER A 58 -7.22 -1.09 -3.14
N VAL A 59 -6.37 -1.12 -2.12
CA VAL A 59 -5.57 -2.29 -1.71
C VAL A 59 -6.01 -2.84 -0.35
N GLY A 60 -7.19 -2.44 0.13
CA GLY A 60 -7.77 -2.93 1.38
C GLY A 60 -7.00 -2.51 2.63
N SER A 61 -6.34 -1.36 2.61
CA SER A 61 -5.63 -0.82 3.76
C SER A 61 -6.54 0.10 4.58
N ASP A 62 -6.82 -0.29 5.82
CA ASP A 62 -7.59 0.53 6.77
C ASP A 62 -6.72 1.53 7.56
N LEU A 63 -5.41 1.50 7.36
CA LEU A 63 -4.46 2.26 8.18
C LEU A 63 -3.73 3.33 7.36
N VAL A 64 -4.26 4.56 7.43
CA VAL A 64 -3.69 5.76 6.81
C VAL A 64 -3.43 6.80 7.89
N LEU A 65 -2.16 7.14 8.13
CA LEU A 65 -1.73 7.99 9.26
C LEU A 65 -0.91 9.22 8.79
N PRO A 66 -0.92 10.32 9.54
CA PRO A 66 -0.06 11.48 9.27
C PRO A 66 1.44 11.18 9.47
#